data_AF-A0A3B9EJK3-F1
#
_entry.id   AF-A0A3B9EJK3-F1
#
_cell.length_a   1.000
_cell.length_b   1.000
_cell.length_c   1.000
_cell.angle_alpha   90.00
_cell.angle_beta   90.00
_cell.angle_gamma   90.00
#
_symmetry.space_group_name_H-M   'P 1'
#
loop_
_entity.id
_entity.type
_entity.pdbx_description
1 polymer ?
#
loop_
_entity_poly.entity_id
_entity_poly.type
_entity_poly.pdbx_seq_one_letter_code
_entity_poly.pdbx_strand_id
1 'polypeptide(L)' 'AEGATVQAAADAEIAEVGSIGGDGGVIVMGKDGVHAFSMNTSGMYRGAVSSTSPARVAIYGDEEGAR' A
#
# COMPACT_ATOMS: atom_id res chain seq x y z
N ALA A 1 -16.16 -17.95 1.83
CA ALA A 1 -15.13 -17.24 2.62
C ALA A 1 -14.83 -15.96 1.88
N GLU A 2 -15.17 -14.80 2.43
CA GLU A 2 -14.74 -13.53 1.85
C GLU A 2 -13.24 -13.39 2.08
N GLY A 3 -12.47 -13.08 1.03
CA GLY A 3 -11.04 -12.84 1.14
C GLY A 3 -10.74 -11.55 1.91
N ALA A 4 -9.49 -11.38 2.35
CA ALA A 4 -9.03 -10.14 2.97
C ALA A 4 -9.22 -8.93 2.04
N THR A 5 -9.37 -7.73 2.62
CA THR A 5 -9.32 -6.49 1.82
C THR A 5 -7.94 -6.32 1.19
N VAL A 6 -7.85 -5.55 0.11
CA VAL A 6 -6.56 -5.27 -0.56
C VAL A 6 -5.54 -4.66 0.41
N GLN A 7 -5.99 -3.77 1.31
CA GLN A 7 -5.14 -3.19 2.34
C GLN A 7 -4.68 -4.24 3.36
N ALA A 8 -5.59 -5.07 3.87
CA ALA A 8 -5.24 -6.11 4.84
C ALA A 8 -4.26 -7.14 4.27
N ALA A 9 -4.38 -7.47 2.97
CA ALA A 9 -3.42 -8.31 2.28
C ALA A 9 -2.04 -7.65 2.14
N ALA A 10 -2.00 -6.35 1.79
CA ALA A 10 -0.75 -5.60 1.70
C ALA A 10 -0.03 -5.48 3.05
N ASP A 11 -0.79 -5.24 4.13
CA ASP A 11 -0.25 -5.15 5.49
C ASP A 11 0.28 -6.49 5.99
N ALA A 12 -0.42 -7.59 5.68
CA ALA A 12 0.03 -8.93 6.03
C ALA A 12 1.36 -9.29 5.34
N GLU A 13 1.49 -8.98 4.05
CA GLU A 13 2.73 -9.22 3.28
C GLU A 13 3.92 -8.46 3.90
N ILE A 14 3.75 -7.17 4.21
CA ILE A 14 4.82 -6.37 4.81
C ILE A 14 5.14 -6.82 6.24
N ALA A 15 4.16 -7.30 6.99
CA ALA A 15 4.41 -7.91 8.29
C ALA A 15 5.24 -9.20 8.18
N GLU A 16 4.96 -10.05 7.18
CA GLU A 16 5.74 -11.26 6.92
C GLU A 16 7.19 -10.92 6.52
N VAL A 17 7.37 -9.93 5.62
CA VAL A 17 8.70 -9.42 5.25
C VAL A 17 9.47 -8.91 6.48
N GLY A 18 8.82 -8.15 7.36
CA GLY A 18 9.41 -7.70 8.62
C GLY A 18 9.80 -8.85 9.53
N SER A 19 9.01 -9.93 9.58
CA SER A 19 9.28 -11.09 10.43
C SER A 19 10.54 -11.87 10.05
N ILE A 20 10.96 -11.76 8.78
CA ILE A 20 12.20 -12.38 8.27
C ILE A 20 13.37 -11.39 8.21
N GLY A 21 13.20 -10.18 8.76
CA GLY A 21 14.24 -9.15 8.83
C GLY A 21 14.40 -8.31 7.56
N GLY A 22 13.39 -8.27 6.70
CA GLY A 22 13.37 -7.44 5.51
C GLY A 22 12.68 -6.09 5.73
N ASP A 23 13.08 -5.10 4.93
CA ASP A 23 12.44 -3.78 4.86
C ASP A 23 12.00 -3.47 3.43
N GLY A 24 10.85 -2.82 3.28
CA GLY A 24 10.34 -2.39 1.99
C GLY A 24 8.88 -1.92 2.03
N GLY A 25 8.25 -2.00 0.86
CA GLY A 25 6.85 -1.65 0.66
C GLY A 25 6.27 -2.33 -0.57
N VAL A 26 4.95 -2.43 -0.61
CA VAL A 26 4.19 -3.00 -1.73
C VAL A 26 3.13 -2.02 -2.20
N ILE A 27 2.84 -2.03 -3.50
CA ILE A 27 1.69 -1.36 -4.11
C ILE A 27 0.81 -2.47 -4.69
N VAL A 28 -0.44 -2.52 -4.24
CA VAL A 28 -1.38 -3.59 -4.58
C VAL A 28 -2.62 -3.01 -5.24
N MET A 29 -3.17 -3.73 -6.23
CA MET A 29 -4.41 -3.37 -6.91
C MET A 29 -5.39 -4.55 -6.86
N GLY A 30 -6.57 -4.29 -6.31
CA GLY A 30 -7.70 -5.21 -6.35
C GLY A 30 -8.30 -5.31 -7.74
N LYS A 31 -9.00 -6.43 -8.01
CA LYS A 31 -9.72 -6.67 -9.27
C LYS A 31 -10.80 -5.63 -9.58
N ASP A 32 -11.25 -4.90 -8.57
CA ASP A 32 -12.23 -3.82 -8.61
C ASP A 32 -11.58 -2.44 -8.83
N GLY A 33 -10.25 -2.38 -8.97
CA GLY A 33 -9.50 -1.14 -9.14
C GLY A 33 -9.20 -0.40 -7.84
N VAL A 34 -9.56 -0.97 -6.67
CA VAL A 34 -9.15 -0.43 -5.38
C VAL A 34 -7.65 -0.63 -5.21
N HIS A 35 -6.92 0.43 -4.95
CA HIS A 35 -5.48 0.38 -4.68
C HIS A 35 -5.21 0.38 -3.17
N ALA A 36 -4.09 -0.21 -2.78
CA ALA A 36 -3.56 -0.17 -1.43
C ALA A 36 -2.03 -0.07 -1.48
N PHE A 37 -1.44 0.39 -0.38
CA PHE A 37 -0.01 0.44 -0.19
C PHE A 37 0.28 0.08 1.27
N SER A 38 1.41 -0.58 1.50
CA SER A 38 1.92 -0.85 2.83
C SER A 38 3.44 -0.77 2.80
N MET A 39 4.06 -0.38 3.91
CA MET A 39 5.51 -0.28 4.04
C MET A 39 5.91 -0.39 5.52
N ASN A 40 7.11 -0.91 5.78
CA ASN A 40 7.74 -0.86 7.11
C ASN A 40 8.96 0.09 7.14
N THR A 41 9.26 0.75 6.02
CA THR A 41 10.27 1.80 5.90
C THR A 41 9.73 3.16 6.35
N SER A 42 10.62 4.15 6.51
CA SER A 42 10.22 5.55 6.77
C SER A 42 9.49 6.21 5.59
N GLY A 43 9.61 5.62 4.39
CA GLY A 43 8.93 6.10 3.19
C GLY A 43 9.06 5.18 2.00
N MET A 44 8.23 5.43 1.00
CA MET A 44 8.17 4.80 -0.32
C MET A 44 7.68 5.85 -1.33
N TYR A 45 8.49 6.12 -2.36
CA TYR A 45 8.04 6.90 -3.52
C TYR A 45 6.84 6.20 -4.16
N ARG A 46 5.66 6.80 -4.06
CA ARG A 46 4.41 6.20 -4.54
C ARG A 46 3.48 7.24 -5.17
N GLY A 47 2.60 6.77 -6.03
CA GLY A 47 1.51 7.58 -6.55
C GLY A 47 0.33 6.72 -7.01
N ALA A 48 -0.83 7.35 -7.09
CA ALA A 48 -2.07 6.73 -7.54
C ALA A 48 -2.85 7.71 -8.41
N VAL A 49 -3.52 7.20 -9.44
CA VAL A 49 -4.39 7.95 -10.34
C VAL A 49 -5.47 7.01 -10.89
N SER A 50 -6.66 7.53 -11.16
CA SER A 50 -7.72 6.79 -11.84
C SER A 50 -8.51 7.71 -12.78
N SER A 51 -9.42 7.16 -13.57
CA SER A 51 -10.34 7.97 -14.38
C SER A 51 -11.32 8.81 -13.54
N THR A 52 -11.48 8.47 -12.25
CA THR A 52 -12.43 9.10 -11.33
C THR A 52 -11.75 9.87 -10.21
N SER A 53 -10.42 9.84 -10.09
CA SER A 53 -9.67 10.51 -9.03
C SER A 53 -8.40 11.16 -9.59
N PRO A 54 -8.10 12.41 -9.18
CA PRO A 54 -6.88 13.10 -9.62
C PRO A 54 -5.63 12.36 -9.12
N ALA A 55 -4.51 12.58 -9.81
CA ALA A 55 -3.23 12.02 -9.42
C ALA A 55 -2.82 12.51 -8.02
N ARG A 56 -2.36 11.57 -7.18
CA ARG A 56 -1.75 11.84 -5.88
C ARG A 56 -0.37 11.19 -5.81
N VAL A 57 0.56 11.83 -5.11
CA VAL A 57 1.90 11.31 -4.84
C VAL A 57 2.20 11.45 -3.36
N ALA A 58 3.05 10.56 -2.87
CA ALA A 58 3.49 10.55 -1.48
C ALA A 58 4.86 9.86 -1.38
N ILE A 59 5.61 10.20 -0.35
CA ILE A 59 6.93 9.64 -0.04
C ILE A 59 6.91 9.10 1.38
N TYR A 60 6.56 9.90 2.38
CA TYR A 60 6.69 9.50 3.77
C TYR A 60 5.46 8.71 4.27
N GLY A 61 5.68 7.90 5.33
CA GLY A 61 4.65 7.04 5.92
C GLY A 61 3.58 7.81 6.72
N ASP A 62 3.91 9.01 7.17
CA ASP A 62 3.04 9.90 7.95
C ASP A 62 2.25 10.91 7.10
N GLU A 63 2.42 10.89 5.77
CA GLU A 63 1.67 11.77 4.87
C GLU A 63 0.18 11.38 4.79
N GLU A 64 -0.68 12.28 5.25
CA GLU A 64 -2.13 12.16 5.20
C GLU A 64 -2.66 12.44 3.78
N GLY A 65 -2.54 11.46 2.91
CA GLY A 65 -3.06 11.54 1.53
C GLY A 65 -3.12 10.20 0.79
N ALA A 66 -2.65 9.14 1.43
CA ALA A 66 -2.58 7.82 0.84
C ALA A 66 -3.72 6.89 1.29
N ARG A 67 -4.34 7.11 2.47
CA ARG A 67 -5.53 6.35 2.88
C ARG A 67 -6.72 6.55 1.93
#